data_AF-A0A2P2C9W0-F1
#
_entry.id   AF-A0A2P2C9W0-F1
#
_cell.length_a   1.000
_cell.length_b   1.000
_cell.length_c   1.000
_cell.angle_alpha   90.00
_cell.angle_beta   90.00
_cell.angle_gamma   90.00
#
_symmetry.space_group_name_H-M   'P 1'
#
loop_
_entity.id
_entity.type
_entity.pdbx_description
1 polymer ?
#
loop_
_entity_poly.entity_id
_entity_poly.type
_entity_poly.pdbx_seq_one_letter_code
_entity_poly.pdbx_strand_id
1 'polypeptide(L)'
;MAAAFPHTSRPGFHGLTLSPELSAYLAQLATALIPGDETYPSADEAQVVTFIQDRAAPDDLATLERLRREWNLADAPEVGSTLTELETGDPALFAYVTELVYHAYYSSRRVLAAMADRGYGYHGAPQPLGYAITETMAVPRRPRGSYVATEDVRRVSR
;
A
#
# COMPACT_ATOMS: atom_id res chain seq x y z
N MET A 1 -12.77 17.53 10.94
CA MET A 1 -11.45 17.03 11.36
C MET A 1 -11.25 15.68 10.68
N ALA A 2 -10.35 15.59 9.71
CA ALA A 2 -10.05 14.32 9.03
C ALA A 2 -9.32 13.42 10.02
N ALA A 3 -9.82 12.19 10.23
CA ALA A 3 -9.14 11.19 11.02
C ALA A 3 -7.83 10.83 10.30
N ALA A 4 -6.70 11.09 10.95
CA ALA A 4 -5.40 10.65 10.46
C ALA A 4 -5.34 9.12 10.54
N PHE A 5 -4.83 8.48 9.48
CA PHE A 5 -4.55 7.05 9.47
C PHE A 5 -3.68 6.67 10.70
N PRO A 6 -4.04 5.62 11.45
CA PRO A 6 -3.18 5.12 12.53
C PRO A 6 -1.82 4.68 11.96
N HIS A 7 -0.75 5.01 12.69
CA HIS A 7 0.65 4.79 12.31
C HIS A 7 0.93 3.31 11.91
N THR A 8 1.62 3.12 10.78
CA THR A 8 1.91 1.84 10.09
C THR A 8 2.65 0.77 10.91
N SER A 9 3.22 1.13 12.06
CA SER A 9 3.97 0.20 12.93
C SER A 9 3.10 -0.61 13.89
N ARG A 10 1.79 -0.36 13.95
CA ARG A 10 0.83 -1.14 14.76
C ARG A 10 -0.54 -1.21 14.06
N PRO A 11 -0.65 -1.89 12.90
CA PRO A 11 -1.98 -2.25 12.43
C PRO A 11 -2.52 -3.26 13.44
N GLY A 12 -3.63 -2.93 14.11
CA GLY A 12 -4.31 -3.88 14.96
C GLY A 12 -4.66 -5.13 14.15
N PHE A 13 -4.56 -6.30 14.77
CA PHE A 13 -5.25 -7.47 14.23
C PHE A 13 -6.71 -7.33 14.65
N HIS A 14 -7.56 -6.94 13.72
CA HIS A 14 -8.96 -6.68 13.98
C HIS A 14 -9.84 -7.89 13.64
N GLY A 15 -9.37 -8.79 12.75
CA GLY A 15 -10.05 -10.03 12.42
C GLY A 15 -11.47 -9.81 11.93
N LEU A 16 -11.66 -8.84 11.04
CA LEU A 16 -12.97 -8.50 10.50
C LEU A 16 -13.53 -9.65 9.67
N THR A 17 -14.82 -9.91 9.84
CA THR A 17 -15.58 -10.78 8.94
C THR A 17 -16.19 -9.93 7.83
N LEU A 18 -15.73 -10.14 6.61
CA LEU A 18 -16.32 -9.51 5.43
C LEU A 18 -17.48 -10.37 4.92
N SER A 19 -18.51 -9.73 4.36
CA SER A 19 -19.54 -10.45 3.60
C SER A 19 -18.92 -11.12 2.36
N PRO A 20 -19.52 -12.22 1.86
CA PRO A 20 -19.08 -12.83 0.61
C PRO A 20 -19.08 -11.85 -0.57
N GLU A 21 -20.08 -10.97 -0.62
CA GLU A 21 -20.25 -9.97 -1.67
C GLU A 21 -19.15 -8.90 -1.60
N LEU A 22 -18.83 -8.42 -0.40
CA LEU A 22 -17.73 -7.47 -0.22
C LEU A 22 -16.38 -8.12 -0.51
N SER A 23 -16.18 -9.38 -0.11
CA SER A 23 -14.94 -10.11 -0.39
C SER A 23 -14.72 -10.27 -1.90
N ALA A 24 -15.76 -10.66 -2.65
CA ALA A 24 -15.69 -10.79 -4.10
C ALA A 24 -15.44 -9.44 -4.79
N TYR A 25 -16.13 -8.39 -4.34
CA TYR A 25 -15.93 -7.03 -4.84
C TYR A 25 -14.50 -6.55 -4.64
N LEU A 26 -13.93 -6.74 -3.45
CA LEU A 26 -12.57 -6.32 -3.14
C LEU A 26 -11.53 -7.13 -3.92
N ALA A 27 -11.77 -8.43 -4.17
CA ALA A 27 -10.91 -9.24 -5.02
C ALA A 27 -10.90 -8.71 -6.48
N GLN A 28 -12.08 -8.38 -7.02
CA GLN A 28 -12.20 -7.81 -8.37
C GLN A 28 -11.51 -6.45 -8.46
N LEU A 29 -11.76 -5.55 -7.50
CA LEU A 29 -11.11 -4.23 -7.43
C LEU A 29 -9.59 -4.35 -7.32
N ALA A 30 -9.10 -5.19 -6.41
CA ALA A 30 -7.67 -5.35 -6.20
C ALA A 30 -6.97 -5.92 -7.43
N THR A 31 -7.58 -6.89 -8.11
CA THR A 31 -7.05 -7.47 -9.36
C THR A 31 -7.04 -6.45 -10.49
N ALA A 32 -8.04 -5.59 -10.58
CA ALA A 32 -8.04 -4.51 -11.58
C ALA A 32 -6.95 -3.46 -11.32
N LEU A 33 -6.66 -3.16 -10.06
CA LEU A 33 -5.57 -2.25 -9.67
C LEU A 33 -4.18 -2.89 -9.86
N ILE A 34 -4.05 -4.18 -9.56
CA ILE A 34 -2.79 -4.93 -9.64
C ILE A 34 -3.07 -6.29 -10.30
N PRO A 35 -3.12 -6.35 -11.65
CA PRO A 35 -3.43 -7.57 -12.38
C PRO A 35 -2.31 -8.62 -12.32
N GLY A 36 -1.10 -8.21 -11.95
CA GLY A 36 0.09 -9.06 -11.98
C GLY A 36 0.64 -9.24 -13.40
N ASP A 37 1.75 -9.98 -13.49
CA ASP A 37 2.40 -10.38 -14.73
C ASP A 37 3.22 -11.67 -14.52
N GLU A 38 4.11 -12.02 -15.45
CA GLU A 38 4.96 -13.21 -15.33
C GLU A 38 5.93 -13.18 -14.14
N THR A 39 6.19 -12.00 -13.59
CA THR A 39 7.17 -11.77 -12.54
C THR A 39 6.50 -11.58 -11.18
N TYR A 40 5.40 -10.84 -11.14
CA TYR A 40 4.71 -10.44 -9.93
C TYR A 40 3.33 -11.06 -9.89
N PRO A 41 2.92 -11.64 -8.75
CA PRO A 41 1.59 -12.25 -8.62
C PRO A 41 0.50 -11.20 -8.83
N SER A 42 -0.69 -11.61 -9.22
CA SER A 42 -1.85 -10.72 -9.16
C SER A 42 -2.22 -10.37 -7.71
N ALA A 43 -3.05 -9.34 -7.51
CA ALA A 43 -3.54 -9.01 -6.17
C ALA A 43 -4.29 -10.16 -5.48
N ASP A 44 -5.03 -10.95 -6.26
CA ASP A 44 -5.74 -12.13 -5.78
C ASP A 44 -4.76 -13.20 -5.30
N GLU A 45 -3.75 -13.52 -6.10
CA GLU A 45 -2.68 -14.46 -5.73
C GLU A 45 -1.86 -13.98 -4.52
N ALA A 46 -1.76 -12.66 -4.34
CA ALA A 46 -1.07 -12.03 -3.21
C ALA A 46 -1.90 -12.01 -1.92
N GLN A 47 -3.15 -12.52 -1.92
CA GLN A 47 -4.03 -12.61 -0.74
C GLN A 47 -4.41 -11.25 -0.14
N VAL A 48 -4.59 -10.23 -0.98
CA VAL A 48 -4.94 -8.86 -0.54
C VAL A 48 -6.21 -8.85 0.32
N VAL A 49 -7.25 -9.59 -0.05
CA VAL A 49 -8.52 -9.63 0.70
C VAL A 49 -8.33 -10.23 2.10
N THR A 50 -7.54 -11.30 2.24
CA THR A 50 -7.23 -11.89 3.55
C THR A 50 -6.47 -10.89 4.42
N PHE A 51 -5.53 -10.13 3.86
CA PHE A 51 -4.83 -9.10 4.61
C PHE A 51 -5.80 -8.02 5.11
N ILE A 52 -6.75 -7.58 4.28
CA ILE A 52 -7.76 -6.60 4.66
C ILE A 52 -8.63 -7.14 5.80
N GLN A 53 -9.07 -8.41 5.74
CA GLN A 53 -9.79 -9.07 6.84
C GLN A 53 -9.01 -9.01 8.16
N ASP A 54 -7.72 -9.33 8.11
CA ASP A 54 -6.88 -9.40 9.30
C ASP A 54 -6.58 -8.01 9.90
N ARG A 55 -6.43 -6.98 9.06
CA ARG A 55 -5.77 -5.71 9.43
C ARG A 55 -6.63 -4.47 9.35
N ALA A 56 -7.73 -4.48 8.61
CA ALA A 56 -8.59 -3.31 8.49
C ALA A 56 -9.32 -3.03 9.82
N ALA A 57 -9.43 -1.76 10.20
CA ALA A 57 -10.16 -1.33 11.37
C ALA A 57 -11.68 -1.37 11.12
N PRO A 58 -12.52 -1.41 12.17
CA PRO A 58 -13.97 -1.37 12.00
C PRO A 58 -14.49 -0.18 11.17
N ASP A 59 -13.84 0.98 11.25
CA ASP A 59 -14.21 2.16 10.46
C ASP A 59 -13.87 1.99 8.97
N ASP A 60 -12.87 1.18 8.65
CA ASP A 60 -12.52 0.82 7.27
C ASP A 60 -13.65 0.00 6.63
N LEU A 61 -14.28 -0.91 7.38
CA LEU A 61 -15.40 -1.72 6.89
C LEU A 61 -16.56 -0.86 6.37
N ALA A 62 -16.93 0.19 7.11
CA ALA A 62 -17.98 1.10 6.69
C ALA A 62 -17.61 1.83 5.39
N THR A 63 -16.34 2.19 5.22
CA THR A 63 -15.81 2.83 4.01
C THR A 63 -15.79 1.86 2.83
N LEU A 64 -15.41 0.60 3.04
CA LEU A 64 -15.39 -0.43 2.00
C LEU A 64 -16.80 -0.83 1.55
N GLU A 65 -17.78 -0.89 2.46
CA GLU A 65 -19.19 -1.08 2.10
C GLU A 65 -19.79 0.16 1.41
N ARG A 66 -19.32 1.38 1.74
CA ARG A 66 -19.67 2.58 0.98
C ARG A 66 -19.16 2.50 -0.45
N LEU A 67 -17.87 2.17 -0.61
CA LEU A 67 -17.22 1.98 -1.91
C LEU A 67 -18.01 0.99 -2.78
N ARG A 68 -18.33 -0.20 -2.26
CA ARG A 68 -19.09 -1.22 -3.00
C ARG A 68 -20.49 -0.76 -3.42
N ARG A 69 -21.19 0.00 -2.58
CA ARG A 69 -22.55 0.47 -2.87
C ARG A 69 -22.58 1.61 -3.88
N GLU A 70 -21.62 2.52 -3.79
CA GLU A 70 -21.56 3.72 -4.64
C GLU A 70 -20.89 3.45 -5.99
N TRP A 71 -19.97 2.47 -6.05
CA TRP A 71 -19.13 2.20 -7.21
C TRP A 71 -19.17 0.71 -7.58
N ASN A 72 -20.20 0.30 -8.32
CA ASN A 72 -20.39 -1.11 -8.66
C ASN A 72 -19.48 -1.54 -9.82
N LEU A 73 -18.54 -2.46 -9.54
CA LEU A 73 -17.61 -3.03 -10.52
C LEU A 73 -18.13 -4.33 -11.15
N ALA A 74 -19.14 -4.97 -10.55
CA ALA A 74 -19.63 -6.28 -10.99
C ALA A 74 -20.36 -6.20 -12.33
N ASP A 75 -21.06 -5.09 -12.57
CA ASP A 75 -21.83 -4.82 -13.79
C ASP A 75 -21.07 -3.93 -14.79
N ALA A 76 -19.84 -3.54 -14.46
CA ALA A 76 -19.06 -2.66 -15.31
C ALA A 76 -18.58 -3.42 -16.56
N PRO A 77 -18.91 -2.95 -17.78
CA PRO A 77 -18.42 -3.57 -19.01
C PRO A 77 -16.90 -3.50 -19.13
N GLU A 78 -16.28 -2.50 -18.49
CA GLU A 78 -14.85 -2.35 -18.36
C GLU A 78 -14.52 -1.81 -16.96
N VAL A 79 -13.94 -2.65 -16.09
CA VAL A 79 -13.63 -2.26 -14.70
C VAL A 79 -12.75 -1.01 -14.63
N GLY A 80 -11.85 -0.83 -15.60
CA GLY A 80 -10.96 0.33 -15.68
C GLY A 80 -11.67 1.68 -15.88
N SER A 81 -12.80 1.71 -16.59
CA SER A 81 -13.57 2.95 -16.77
C SER A 81 -14.26 3.35 -15.46
N THR A 82 -14.86 2.40 -14.73
CA THR A 82 -15.43 2.66 -13.41
C THR A 82 -14.37 3.11 -12.40
N LEU A 83 -13.15 2.57 -12.46
CA LEU A 83 -12.04 3.06 -11.62
C LEU A 83 -11.63 4.50 -11.97
N THR A 84 -11.65 4.86 -13.26
CA THR A 84 -11.37 6.23 -13.71
C THR A 84 -12.46 7.21 -13.24
N GLU A 85 -13.72 6.77 -13.29
CA GLU A 85 -14.85 7.54 -12.76
C GLU A 85 -14.75 7.71 -11.23
N LEU A 86 -14.35 6.66 -10.51
CA LEU A 86 -14.09 6.72 -9.06
C LEU A 86 -12.96 7.70 -8.74
N GLU A 87 -11.84 7.62 -9.46
CA GLU A 87 -10.70 8.52 -9.28
C GLU A 87 -11.08 9.99 -9.48
N THR A 88 -11.97 10.28 -10.44
CA THR A 88 -12.42 11.64 -10.74
C THR A 88 -13.54 12.11 -9.80
N GLY A 89 -14.49 11.22 -9.47
CA GLY A 89 -15.71 11.53 -8.74
C GLY A 89 -15.56 11.55 -7.21
N ASP A 90 -14.74 10.66 -6.66
CA ASP A 90 -14.35 10.67 -5.24
C ASP A 90 -12.84 10.36 -5.11
N PRO A 91 -11.96 11.33 -5.44
CA PRO A 91 -10.51 11.13 -5.42
C PRO A 91 -9.97 10.70 -4.05
N ALA A 92 -10.62 11.13 -2.97
CA ALA A 92 -10.22 10.77 -1.61
C ALA A 92 -10.51 9.29 -1.31
N LEU A 93 -11.67 8.80 -1.72
CA LEU A 93 -12.01 7.37 -1.60
C LEU A 93 -11.11 6.51 -2.50
N PHE A 94 -10.83 6.96 -3.73
CA PHE A 94 -9.92 6.28 -4.63
C PHE A 94 -8.50 6.17 -4.04
N ALA A 95 -7.95 7.27 -3.52
CA ALA A 95 -6.65 7.29 -2.88
C ALA A 95 -6.62 6.34 -1.67
N TYR A 96 -7.66 6.39 -0.84
CA TYR A 96 -7.80 5.52 0.33
C TYR A 96 -7.78 4.03 -0.05
N VAL A 97 -8.60 3.60 -1.01
CA VAL A 97 -8.67 2.19 -1.39
C VAL A 97 -7.38 1.73 -2.07
N THR A 98 -6.76 2.60 -2.86
CA THR A 98 -5.47 2.32 -3.51
C THR A 98 -4.38 2.14 -2.46
N GLU A 99 -4.28 3.03 -1.47
CA GLU A 99 -3.31 2.89 -0.38
C GLU A 99 -3.49 1.58 0.38
N LEU A 100 -4.74 1.22 0.71
CA LEU A 100 -5.06 -0.03 1.39
C LEU A 100 -4.65 -1.27 0.55
N VAL A 101 -5.00 -1.30 -0.73
CA VAL A 101 -4.68 -2.41 -1.64
C VAL A 101 -3.17 -2.56 -1.85
N TYR A 102 -2.47 -1.46 -2.10
CA TYR A 102 -1.01 -1.48 -2.30
C TYR A 102 -0.29 -1.91 -1.02
N HIS A 103 -0.72 -1.42 0.13
CA HIS A 103 -0.14 -1.83 1.41
C HIS A 103 -0.35 -3.32 1.68
N ALA A 104 -1.56 -3.85 1.42
CA ALA A 104 -1.85 -5.27 1.52
C ALA A 104 -0.98 -6.11 0.56
N TYR A 105 -0.86 -5.65 -0.69
CA TYR A 105 -0.09 -6.33 -1.72
C TYR A 105 1.40 -6.43 -1.39
N TYR A 106 2.04 -5.32 -1.03
CA TYR A 106 3.46 -5.31 -0.66
C TYR A 106 3.74 -5.91 0.73
N SER A 107 2.71 -6.15 1.54
CA SER A 107 2.81 -6.94 2.77
C SER A 107 2.76 -8.46 2.50
N SER A 108 2.42 -8.89 1.28
CA SER A 108 2.31 -10.29 0.91
C SER A 108 3.66 -10.99 0.87
N ARG A 109 3.76 -12.17 1.49
CA ARG A 109 5.00 -12.98 1.42
C ARG A 109 5.36 -13.38 -0.01
N ARG A 110 4.37 -13.56 -0.89
CA ARG A 110 4.61 -13.93 -2.29
C ARG A 110 5.26 -12.78 -3.05
N VAL A 111 4.75 -11.56 -2.85
CA VAL A 111 5.31 -10.35 -3.45
C VAL A 111 6.71 -10.08 -2.90
N LEU A 112 6.90 -10.21 -1.58
CA LEU A 112 8.22 -10.07 -0.96
C LEU A 112 9.23 -11.10 -1.49
N ALA A 113 8.82 -12.34 -1.73
CA ALA A 113 9.67 -13.37 -2.35
C ALA A 113 10.03 -13.01 -3.79
N ALA A 114 9.05 -12.60 -4.62
CA ALA A 114 9.29 -12.16 -6.00
C ALA A 114 10.25 -10.95 -6.06
N MET A 115 10.15 -10.02 -5.11
CA MET A 115 11.09 -8.91 -4.97
C MET A 115 12.50 -9.38 -4.59
N ALA A 116 12.62 -10.31 -3.64
CA ALA A 116 13.90 -10.85 -3.19
C ALA A 116 14.65 -11.59 -4.32
N ASP A 117 13.94 -12.38 -5.12
CA ASP A 117 14.51 -13.12 -6.26
C ASP A 117 15.14 -12.19 -7.32
N ARG A 118 14.71 -10.93 -7.36
CA ARG A 118 15.22 -9.91 -8.29
C ARG A 118 16.33 -9.04 -7.68
N GLY A 119 16.78 -9.37 -6.46
CA GLY A 119 17.86 -8.67 -5.77
C GLY A 119 17.43 -7.38 -5.07
N TYR A 120 16.12 -7.13 -4.89
CA TYR A 120 15.68 -6.02 -4.06
C TYR A 120 15.93 -6.35 -2.59
N GLY A 121 16.74 -5.53 -1.90
CA GLY A 121 16.99 -5.60 -0.45
C GLY A 121 15.79 -5.14 0.38
N TYR A 122 14.58 -5.55 0.02
CA TYR A 122 13.37 -5.24 0.77
C TYR A 122 13.27 -6.16 1.98
N HIS A 123 13.88 -5.73 3.08
CA HIS A 123 13.76 -6.42 4.36
C HIS A 123 12.40 -6.07 4.97
N GLY A 124 11.49 -7.05 5.05
CA GLY A 124 10.23 -6.90 5.76
C GLY A 124 10.48 -6.45 7.20
N ALA A 125 10.04 -5.23 7.51
CA ALA A 125 10.28 -4.47 8.73
C ALA A 125 11.76 -4.45 9.20
N PRO A 126 12.46 -3.30 9.15
CA PRO A 126 13.85 -3.16 9.62
C PRO A 126 13.94 -3.23 11.15
N GLN A 127 13.03 -3.89 11.85
CA GLN A 127 12.96 -3.90 13.30
C GLN A 127 12.91 -5.35 13.80
N PRO A 128 13.67 -5.67 14.86
CA PRO A 128 14.44 -4.73 15.70
C PRO A 128 15.86 -4.40 15.16
N LEU A 129 16.33 -5.05 14.09
CA LEU A 129 17.77 -5.08 13.75
C LEU A 129 18.27 -4.01 12.78
N GLY A 130 17.39 -3.18 12.20
CA GLY A 130 17.73 -2.22 11.16
C GLY A 130 18.06 -2.88 9.81
N TYR A 131 18.45 -2.06 8.83
CA TYR A 131 19.23 -2.56 7.71
C TYR A 131 20.62 -2.94 8.21
N ALA A 132 21.16 -4.08 7.78
CA ALA A 132 22.56 -4.41 8.02
C ALA A 132 23.44 -3.38 7.27
N ILE A 133 23.89 -2.35 7.98
CA ILE A 133 24.91 -1.43 7.47
C ILE A 133 26.22 -2.19 7.59
N THR A 134 26.75 -2.69 6.48
CA THR A 134 28.17 -3.08 6.44
C THR A 134 29.01 -1.86 6.80
N GLU A 135 29.95 -2.01 7.75
CA GLU A 135 30.83 -0.93 8.25
C GLU A 135 31.59 -0.20 7.13
N THR A 136 31.68 -0.81 5.94
CA THR A 136 32.00 -0.15 4.68
C THR A 136 30.86 0.76 4.21
N MET A 137 30.49 1.76 5.01
CA MET A 137 29.97 2.99 4.41
C MET A 137 31.01 3.43 3.40
N ALA A 138 30.63 3.48 2.12
CA ALA A 138 31.47 4.04 1.09
C ALA A 138 31.67 5.53 1.40
N VAL A 139 32.69 5.85 2.19
CA VAL A 139 33.14 7.22 2.39
C VAL A 139 33.51 7.73 1.01
N PRO A 140 32.90 8.82 0.52
CA PRO A 140 33.25 9.37 -0.77
C PRO A 140 34.76 9.60 -0.82
N ARG A 141 35.45 9.08 -1.85
CA ARG A 141 36.91 9.27 -2.05
C ARG A 141 37.33 10.75 -1.97
N ARG A 142 36.40 11.66 -2.23
CA ARG A 142 36.52 13.08 -1.96
C ARG A 142 35.26 13.52 -1.21
N PRO A 143 35.36 13.97 0.06
CA PRO A 143 34.22 14.57 0.73
C PRO A 143 33.79 15.82 -0.07
N ARG A 144 32.54 15.81 -0.54
CA ARG A 144 31.91 16.97 -1.18
C ARG A 144 30.77 17.40 -0.27
N GLY A 145 30.87 18.59 0.30
CA GLY A 145 29.91 19.13 1.25
C GLY A 145 30.36 18.96 2.71
N SER A 146 30.04 19.96 3.53
CA SER A 146 30.16 19.92 4.98
C SER A 146 28.76 19.83 5.58
N TYR A 147 28.65 19.21 6.75
CA TYR A 147 27.44 19.31 7.56
C TYR A 147 27.16 20.80 7.86
N VAL A 148 25.92 21.22 7.64
CA VAL A 148 25.39 22.54 8.02
C VAL A 148 24.31 22.27 9.06
N ALA A 149 24.45 22.84 10.26
CA ALA A 149 23.46 22.66 11.30
C ALA A 149 22.11 23.22 10.83
N THR A 150 21.00 22.66 11.30
CA THR A 150 19.66 23.03 10.80
C THR A 150 19.38 24.52 11.01
N GLU A 151 19.84 25.08 12.11
CA GLU A 151 19.80 26.49 12.46
C GLU A 151 20.60 27.41 11.51
N ASP A 152 21.59 26.86 10.81
CA ASP A 152 22.47 27.60 9.89
C ASP A 152 21.94 27.62 8.45
N VAL A 153 20.87 26.87 8.14
CA VAL A 153 20.27 26.83 6.81
C VAL A 153 19.47 28.11 6.56
N ARG A 154 19.95 28.94 5.61
CA ARG A 154 19.25 30.14 5.17
C ARG A 154 18.55 29.92 3.84
N ARG A 155 17.34 30.48 3.68
CA ARG A 155 16.65 30.50 2.39
C ARG A 155 17.48 31.30 1.39
N VAL A 156 17.66 30.75 0.20
CA VAL A 156 18.31 31.46 -0.92
C VAL A 156 17.30 32.48 -1.47
N SER A 157 17.67 33.75 -1.51
CA SER A 157 16.90 34.79 -2.20
C SER A 157 17.00 34.56 -3.71
N ARG A 158 15.84 34.54 -4.38
CA ARG A 158 15.72 34.35 -5.83
C ARG A 158 16.18 35.59 -6.60
#